data_AF-A0A3B8YSH5-F1
#
_entry.id   AF-A0A3B8YSH5-F1
#
_cell.length_a   1.000
_cell.length_b   1.000
_cell.length_c   1.000
_cell.angle_alpha   90.00
_cell.angle_beta   90.00
_cell.angle_gamma   90.00
#
_symmetry.space_group_name_H-M   'P 1'
#
loop_
_entity.id
_entity.type
_entity.pdbx_description
1 polymer ?
#
loop_
_entity_poly.entity_id
_entity_poly.type
_entity_poly.pdbx_seq_one_letter_code
_entity_poly.pdbx_strand_id
1 'polypeptide(L)'
;PADIPPVILGQLGNRVQHALRAYTPNDQKAVKVAANTFRSNPEFDTEEAITQLNTGEALVSFLDEKGAPQMVQRANILPPQGQIGPITAGERDQIMKQSLIYGVYEKLVDRESAFEILSQKQELLAEERERAEVEKERIRQEREARKLQAEAERERRAEARRKKEERGIVGDLLEQVGRSATRQISSQLGRTITRSIFGAFFGKK
;
A
#
# COMPACT_ATOMS: atom_id res chain seq x y z
N PRO A 1 -20.51 -28.56 -33.05
CA PRO A 1 -21.61 -29.22 -33.81
C PRO A 1 -22.43 -30.22 -32.98
N ALA A 2 -21.87 -30.79 -31.90
CA ALA A 2 -22.59 -31.72 -31.02
C ALA A 2 -23.74 -31.05 -30.24
N ASP A 3 -23.73 -29.73 -30.14
CA ASP A 3 -24.74 -28.96 -29.39
C ASP A 3 -26.07 -28.77 -30.13
N ILE A 4 -26.13 -29.14 -31.42
CA ILE A 4 -27.35 -29.02 -32.24
C ILE A 4 -27.93 -30.42 -32.50
N PRO A 5 -29.21 -30.67 -32.15
CA PRO A 5 -29.88 -31.93 -32.46
C PRO A 5 -29.85 -32.26 -33.97
N PRO A 6 -29.63 -33.53 -34.37
CA PRO A 6 -29.54 -33.93 -35.78
C PRO A 6 -30.75 -33.55 -36.62
N VAL A 7 -31.96 -33.54 -36.02
CA VAL A 7 -33.21 -33.15 -36.69
C VAL A 7 -33.16 -31.69 -37.15
N ILE A 8 -32.60 -30.81 -36.33
CA ILE A 8 -32.44 -29.38 -36.66
C ILE A 8 -31.26 -29.20 -37.61
N LEU A 9 -30.16 -29.91 -37.38
CA LEU A 9 -28.97 -29.87 -38.23
C LEU A 9 -29.30 -30.19 -39.71
N GLY A 10 -30.19 -31.17 -39.94
CA GLY A 10 -30.65 -31.56 -41.26
C GLY A 10 -31.47 -30.49 -41.99
N GLN A 11 -32.12 -29.59 -41.26
CA GLN A 11 -32.94 -28.51 -41.81
C GLN A 11 -32.13 -27.27 -42.21
N LEU A 12 -30.88 -27.15 -41.75
CA LEU A 12 -30.02 -26.01 -42.08
C LEU A 12 -29.55 -26.11 -43.53
N GLY A 13 -30.17 -25.36 -44.44
CA GLY A 13 -29.84 -25.38 -45.87
C GLY A 13 -28.52 -24.67 -46.21
N ASN A 14 -28.19 -23.60 -45.51
CA ASN A 14 -26.93 -22.88 -45.64
C ASN A 14 -25.98 -23.30 -44.53
N ARG A 15 -24.77 -23.72 -44.90
CA ARG A 15 -23.78 -24.25 -43.95
C ARG A 15 -22.41 -23.68 -44.23
N VAL A 16 -21.78 -23.21 -43.16
CA VAL A 16 -20.38 -22.78 -43.11
C VAL A 16 -19.73 -23.51 -41.94
N GLN A 17 -18.92 -24.52 -42.25
CA GLN A 17 -18.25 -25.35 -41.25
C GLN A 17 -16.76 -25.07 -41.28
N HIS A 18 -16.26 -24.45 -40.22
CA HIS A 18 -14.82 -24.32 -39.99
C HIS A 18 -14.21 -25.65 -39.53
N ALA A 19 -12.88 -25.69 -39.49
CA ALA A 19 -12.11 -26.86 -39.07
C ALA A 19 -12.64 -27.48 -37.77
N LEU A 20 -12.89 -28.80 -37.79
CA LEU A 20 -13.19 -29.57 -36.60
C LEU A 20 -11.97 -30.39 -36.22
N ARG A 21 -11.51 -30.22 -34.98
CA ARG A 21 -10.41 -31.00 -34.42
C ARG A 21 -11.00 -32.17 -33.66
N ALA A 22 -10.74 -33.38 -34.14
CA ALA A 22 -11.22 -34.60 -33.51
C ALA A 22 -10.06 -35.33 -32.80
N TYR A 23 -10.07 -35.27 -31.47
CA TYR A 23 -9.06 -35.95 -30.64
C TYR A 23 -9.64 -37.17 -29.91
N THR A 24 -10.97 -37.20 -29.71
CA THR A 24 -11.65 -38.32 -29.06
C THR A 24 -12.51 -39.11 -30.04
N PRO A 25 -12.87 -40.38 -29.74
CA PRO A 25 -13.79 -41.16 -30.56
C PRO A 25 -15.16 -40.51 -30.75
N ASN A 26 -15.62 -39.73 -29.78
CA ASN A 26 -16.88 -38.99 -29.89
C ASN A 26 -16.75 -37.82 -30.87
N ASP A 27 -15.62 -37.14 -30.89
CA ASP A 27 -15.37 -36.06 -31.86
C ASP A 27 -15.27 -36.61 -33.29
N GLN A 28 -14.65 -37.77 -33.47
CA GLN A 28 -14.59 -38.43 -34.80
C GLN A 28 -15.99 -38.74 -35.33
N LYS A 29 -16.89 -39.23 -34.47
CA LYS A 29 -18.30 -39.43 -34.84
C LYS A 29 -18.98 -38.10 -35.20
N ALA A 30 -18.70 -37.03 -34.44
CA ALA A 30 -19.27 -35.72 -34.72
C ALA A 30 -18.77 -35.13 -36.06
N VAL A 31 -17.48 -35.31 -36.40
CA VAL A 31 -16.91 -34.94 -37.70
C VAL A 31 -17.61 -35.70 -38.82
N LYS A 32 -17.77 -37.01 -38.67
CA LYS A 32 -18.44 -37.85 -39.67
C LYS A 32 -19.90 -37.45 -39.89
N VAL A 33 -20.64 -37.17 -38.81
CA VAL A 33 -22.02 -36.68 -38.90
C VAL A 33 -22.06 -35.33 -39.60
N ALA A 34 -21.16 -34.40 -39.26
CA ALA A 34 -21.08 -33.10 -39.92
C ALA A 34 -20.75 -33.21 -41.42
N ALA A 35 -19.78 -34.06 -41.78
CA ALA A 35 -19.39 -34.32 -43.17
C ALA A 35 -20.57 -34.85 -44.00
N ASN A 36 -21.31 -35.82 -43.45
CA ASN A 36 -22.46 -36.44 -44.12
C ASN A 36 -23.66 -35.48 -44.33
N THR A 37 -23.68 -34.34 -43.66
CA THR A 37 -24.74 -33.34 -43.88
C THR A 37 -24.53 -32.51 -45.15
N PHE A 38 -23.31 -32.49 -45.67
CA PHE A 38 -22.98 -31.78 -46.91
C PHE A 38 -23.34 -32.61 -48.14
N ARG A 39 -23.66 -31.91 -49.23
CA ARG A 39 -23.74 -32.55 -50.54
C ARG A 39 -22.33 -32.87 -51.02
N SER A 40 -22.07 -34.14 -51.27
CA SER A 40 -20.75 -34.67 -51.65
C SER A 40 -20.17 -33.95 -52.86
N ASN A 41 -18.86 -33.75 -52.84
CA ASN A 41 -18.08 -33.21 -53.95
C ASN A 41 -17.15 -34.33 -54.50
N PRO A 42 -17.13 -34.63 -55.81
CA PRO A 42 -16.21 -35.62 -56.38
C PRO A 42 -14.75 -35.18 -56.38
N GLU A 43 -14.45 -33.89 -56.20
CA GLU A 43 -13.08 -33.37 -56.19
C GLU A 43 -12.33 -33.66 -54.88
N PHE A 44 -13.04 -33.87 -53.76
CA PHE A 44 -12.42 -34.15 -52.46
C PHE A 44 -13.37 -34.86 -51.49
N ASP A 45 -12.80 -35.63 -50.56
CA ASP A 45 -13.57 -36.19 -49.44
C ASP A 45 -13.85 -35.10 -48.38
N THR A 46 -15.13 -34.92 -48.08
CA THR A 46 -15.61 -33.96 -47.09
C THR A 46 -15.19 -34.33 -45.66
N GLU A 47 -15.16 -35.62 -45.33
CA GLU A 47 -14.78 -36.09 -43.99
C GLU A 47 -13.30 -35.78 -43.71
N GLU A 48 -12.44 -36.08 -44.69
CA GLU A 48 -11.02 -35.75 -44.63
C GLU A 48 -10.78 -34.23 -44.65
N ALA A 49 -11.42 -33.52 -45.58
CA ALA A 49 -11.22 -32.08 -45.75
C ALA A 49 -11.56 -31.27 -44.49
N ILE A 50 -12.64 -31.61 -43.76
CA ILE A 50 -13.04 -30.91 -42.52
C ILE A 50 -11.91 -30.91 -41.47
N THR A 51 -11.12 -31.98 -41.40
CA THR A 51 -10.02 -32.11 -40.43
C THR A 51 -8.76 -31.38 -40.87
N GLN A 52 -8.57 -31.18 -42.18
CA GLN A 52 -7.39 -30.58 -42.79
C GLN A 52 -7.51 -29.07 -43.04
N LEU A 53 -8.66 -28.46 -42.73
CA LEU A 53 -8.85 -27.01 -42.86
C LEU A 53 -7.89 -26.22 -41.95
N ASN A 54 -7.35 -25.13 -42.51
CA ASN A 54 -6.52 -24.16 -41.78
C ASN A 54 -7.35 -23.00 -41.20
N THR A 55 -6.71 -22.18 -40.37
CA THR A 55 -7.34 -20.94 -39.87
C THR A 55 -7.66 -20.02 -41.04
N GLY A 56 -8.92 -19.57 -41.11
CA GLY A 56 -9.41 -18.76 -42.23
C GLY A 56 -10.01 -19.56 -43.38
N GLU A 57 -10.06 -20.89 -43.28
CA GLU A 57 -10.73 -21.76 -44.26
C GLU A 57 -11.98 -22.41 -43.67
N ALA A 58 -12.97 -22.65 -44.52
CA ALA A 58 -14.20 -23.35 -44.17
C ALA A 58 -14.73 -24.19 -45.33
N LEU A 59 -15.50 -25.22 -45.00
CA LEU A 59 -16.39 -25.87 -45.94
C LEU A 59 -17.71 -25.11 -46.01
N VAL A 60 -18.12 -24.80 -47.23
CA VAL A 60 -19.27 -23.93 -47.49
C VAL A 60 -20.21 -24.63 -48.45
N SER A 61 -21.50 -24.61 -48.12
CA SER A 61 -22.59 -25.04 -48.99
C SER A 61 -23.77 -24.08 -48.78
N PHE A 62 -24.19 -23.44 -49.87
CA PHE A 62 -25.34 -22.55 -49.88
C PHE A 62 -26.45 -23.11 -50.75
N LEU A 63 -27.68 -22.67 -50.50
CA LEU A 63 -28.83 -23.02 -51.32
C LEU A 63 -28.75 -22.37 -52.71
N ASP A 64 -29.19 -23.09 -53.73
CA ASP A 64 -29.43 -22.55 -55.06
C ASP A 64 -30.76 -21.78 -55.14
N GLU A 65 -31.08 -21.24 -56.32
CA GLU A 65 -32.32 -20.49 -56.58
C GLU A 65 -33.60 -21.29 -56.33
N LYS A 66 -33.50 -22.63 -56.32
CA LYS A 66 -34.62 -23.55 -56.08
C LYS A 66 -34.67 -24.02 -54.63
N GLY A 67 -33.76 -23.53 -53.76
CA GLY A 67 -33.70 -23.90 -52.36
C GLY A 67 -33.04 -25.26 -52.10
N ALA A 68 -32.31 -25.83 -53.07
CA ALA A 68 -31.55 -27.06 -52.89
C ALA A 68 -30.08 -26.74 -52.53
N PRO A 69 -29.47 -27.47 -51.58
CA PRO A 69 -28.08 -27.24 -51.20
C PRO A 69 -27.12 -27.55 -52.37
N GLN A 70 -26.24 -26.60 -52.65
CA GLN A 70 -25.18 -26.79 -53.64
C GLN A 70 -24.07 -27.72 -53.09
N MET A 71 -23.25 -28.22 -54.01
CA MET A 71 -22.09 -29.04 -53.67
C MET A 71 -21.16 -28.30 -52.73
N VAL A 72 -20.60 -29.01 -51.75
CA VAL A 72 -19.69 -28.41 -50.78
C VAL A 72 -18.40 -27.96 -51.46
N GLN A 73 -17.93 -26.77 -51.10
CA GLN A 73 -16.66 -26.23 -51.55
C GLN A 73 -15.78 -25.84 -50.37
N ARG A 74 -14.47 -25.92 -50.56
CA ARG A 74 -13.48 -25.34 -49.64
C ARG A 74 -13.28 -23.88 -50.02
N ALA A 75 -13.55 -22.97 -49.09
CA ALA A 75 -13.46 -21.54 -49.31
C ALA A 75 -12.65 -20.85 -48.21
N ASN A 76 -12.00 -19.75 -48.58
CA ASN A 76 -11.36 -18.85 -47.63
C ASN A 76 -12.39 -17.84 -47.11
N ILE A 77 -12.47 -17.70 -45.79
CA ILE A 77 -13.36 -16.76 -45.14
C ILE A 77 -12.63 -15.43 -44.98
N LEU A 78 -13.20 -14.38 -45.57
CA LEU A 78 -12.73 -13.03 -45.38
C LEU A 78 -12.89 -12.66 -43.89
N PRO A 79 -11.80 -12.31 -43.17
CA PRO A 79 -11.93 -11.91 -41.78
C PRO A 79 -12.78 -10.64 -41.67
N PRO A 80 -13.53 -10.48 -40.56
CA PRO A 80 -14.29 -9.26 -40.33
C PRO A 80 -13.33 -8.07 -40.29
N GLN A 81 -13.65 -7.00 -41.02
CA GLN A 81 -12.89 -5.75 -41.03
C GLN A 81 -13.20 -4.88 -39.79
N GLY A 82 -13.33 -5.52 -38.62
CA GLY A 82 -13.54 -4.86 -37.35
C GLY A 82 -12.22 -4.61 -36.62
N GLN A 83 -12.13 -3.53 -35.86
CA GLN A 83 -11.04 -3.34 -34.90
C GLN A 83 -11.20 -4.37 -33.77
N ILE A 84 -10.38 -5.42 -33.82
CA ILE A 84 -10.24 -6.35 -32.70
C ILE A 84 -9.24 -5.75 -31.73
N GLY A 85 -9.72 -5.26 -30.60
CA GLY A 85 -8.89 -4.66 -29.55
C GLY A 85 -9.54 -3.42 -28.94
N PRO A 86 -8.97 -2.87 -27.85
CA PRO A 86 -9.44 -1.62 -27.29
C PRO A 86 -9.22 -0.48 -28.30
N ILE A 87 -10.13 0.51 -28.27
CA ILE A 87 -9.93 1.79 -28.96
C ILE A 87 -8.69 2.50 -28.43
N THR A 88 -8.05 3.30 -29.27
CA THR A 88 -6.94 4.15 -28.85
C THR A 88 -7.42 5.19 -27.83
N ALA A 89 -6.49 5.73 -27.03
CA ALA A 89 -6.82 6.80 -26.09
C ALA A 89 -7.41 8.03 -26.80
N GLY A 90 -6.92 8.35 -28.01
CA GLY A 90 -7.43 9.47 -28.81
C GLY A 90 -8.86 9.25 -29.30
N GLU A 91 -9.18 8.06 -29.81
CA GLU A 91 -10.54 7.69 -30.22
C GLU A 91 -11.49 7.71 -29.02
N ARG A 92 -11.04 7.22 -27.86
CA ARG A 92 -11.82 7.25 -26.62
C ARG A 92 -12.16 8.68 -26.20
N ASP A 93 -11.18 9.58 -26.25
CA ASP A 93 -11.39 10.99 -25.92
C ASP A 93 -12.36 11.68 -26.88
N GLN A 94 -12.28 11.39 -28.17
CA GLN A 94 -13.22 11.91 -29.16
C GLN A 94 -14.65 11.43 -28.88
N ILE A 95 -14.84 10.13 -28.64
CA ILE A 95 -16.14 9.54 -28.31
C ILE A 95 -16.70 10.16 -27.03
N MET A 96 -15.87 10.31 -25.99
CA MET A 96 -16.30 10.94 -24.73
C MET A 96 -16.73 12.39 -24.95
N LYS A 97 -15.97 13.17 -25.74
CA LYS A 97 -16.28 14.58 -26.05
C LYS A 97 -17.54 14.76 -26.90
N GLN A 98 -17.90 13.77 -27.72
CA GLN A 98 -19.12 13.78 -28.52
C GLN A 98 -20.38 13.45 -27.71
N SER A 99 -20.23 12.97 -26.47
CA SER A 99 -21.37 12.61 -25.63
C SER A 99 -22.18 13.83 -25.21
N LEU A 100 -23.51 13.70 -25.22
CA LEU A 100 -24.44 14.75 -24.77
C LEU A 100 -24.25 15.15 -23.30
N ILE A 101 -23.66 14.26 -22.50
CA ILE A 101 -23.40 14.45 -21.07
C ILE A 101 -21.94 14.83 -20.78
N TYR A 102 -21.15 15.09 -21.83
CA TYR A 102 -19.83 15.68 -21.69
C TYR A 102 -19.97 17.06 -21.01
N GLY A 103 -19.11 17.37 -20.04
CA GLY A 103 -19.24 18.52 -19.14
C GLY A 103 -19.82 18.17 -17.76
N VAL A 104 -20.62 17.10 -17.65
CA VAL A 104 -21.25 16.68 -16.39
C VAL A 104 -20.50 15.52 -15.76
N TYR A 105 -20.16 14.51 -16.56
CA TYR A 105 -19.58 13.25 -16.07
C TYR A 105 -18.17 12.97 -16.60
N GLU A 106 -17.50 13.91 -17.29
CA GLU A 106 -16.12 13.65 -17.74
C GLU A 106 -15.11 13.67 -16.60
N LYS A 107 -15.41 14.41 -15.52
CA LYS A 107 -14.50 14.56 -14.39
C LYS A 107 -14.50 13.29 -13.56
N LEU A 108 -13.36 12.60 -13.55
CA LEU A 108 -13.08 11.54 -12.60
C LEU A 108 -13.08 12.14 -11.20
N VAL A 109 -14.02 11.68 -10.38
CA VAL A 109 -14.07 12.00 -8.96
C VAL A 109 -13.45 10.83 -8.22
N ASP A 110 -12.20 11.00 -7.82
CA ASP A 110 -11.55 10.09 -6.88
C ASP A 110 -11.95 10.50 -5.46
N ARG A 111 -12.58 9.58 -4.73
CA ARG A 111 -13.13 9.87 -3.40
C ARG A 111 -12.19 9.27 -2.37
N GLU A 112 -11.84 10.04 -1.34
CA GLU A 112 -11.12 9.50 -0.20
C GLU A 112 -11.83 8.26 0.33
N SER A 113 -11.10 7.15 0.36
CA SER A 113 -11.65 5.89 0.79
C SER A 113 -11.76 5.85 2.32
N ALA A 114 -12.76 5.13 2.84
CA ALA A 114 -12.86 4.91 4.29
C ALA A 114 -11.59 4.26 4.86
N PHE A 115 -10.89 3.47 4.03
CA PHE A 115 -9.60 2.87 4.38
C PHE A 115 -8.52 3.94 4.57
N GLU A 116 -8.36 4.88 3.64
CA GLU A 116 -7.39 5.97 3.76
C GLU A 116 -7.62 6.81 5.03
N ILE A 117 -8.87 7.17 5.30
CA ILE A 117 -9.24 7.95 6.50
C ILE A 117 -8.89 7.18 7.78
N LEU A 118 -9.18 5.87 7.82
CA LEU A 118 -8.90 5.04 9.00
C LEU A 118 -7.40 4.80 9.19
N SER A 119 -6.65 4.58 8.11
CA SER A 119 -5.19 4.39 8.15
C SER A 119 -4.50 5.66 8.65
N GLN A 120 -4.84 6.83 8.12
CA GLN A 120 -4.30 8.12 8.61
C GLN A 120 -4.60 8.33 10.10
N LYS A 121 -5.81 7.98 10.55
CA LYS A 121 -6.17 8.09 11.97
C LYS A 121 -5.35 7.14 12.84
N GLN A 122 -5.06 5.93 12.37
CA GLN A 122 -4.21 4.98 13.11
C GLN A 122 -2.76 5.45 13.19
N GLU A 123 -2.21 5.99 12.10
CA GLU A 123 -0.87 6.56 12.07
C GLU A 123 -0.73 7.74 13.04
N LEU A 124 -1.68 8.68 13.03
CA LEU A 124 -1.70 9.79 13.98
C LEU A 124 -1.76 9.31 15.44
N LEU A 125 -2.58 8.30 15.73
CA LEU A 125 -2.67 7.72 17.08
C LEU A 125 -1.38 6.97 17.47
N ALA A 126 -0.69 6.36 16.51
CA ALA A 126 0.59 5.69 16.76
C ALA A 126 1.67 6.73 17.07
N GLU A 127 1.76 7.81 16.30
CA GLU A 127 2.69 8.91 16.57
C GLU A 127 2.43 9.58 17.92
N GLU A 128 1.17 9.82 18.29
CA GLU A 128 0.82 10.37 19.60
C GLU A 128 1.26 9.45 20.74
N ARG A 129 1.10 8.13 20.58
CA ARG A 129 1.56 7.14 21.57
C ARG A 129 3.07 7.15 21.70
N GLU A 130 3.80 7.16 20.58
CA GLU A 130 5.26 7.20 20.58
C GLU A 130 5.78 8.48 21.27
N ARG A 131 5.23 9.65 20.92
CA ARG A 131 5.58 10.92 21.58
C ARG A 131 5.27 10.89 23.08
N ALA A 132 4.15 10.30 23.48
CA ALA A 132 3.79 10.16 24.88
C ALA A 132 4.72 9.19 25.64
N GLU A 133 5.22 8.14 25.00
CA GLU A 133 6.20 7.21 25.59
C GLU A 133 7.57 7.86 25.75
N VAL A 134 8.06 8.56 24.74
CA VAL A 134 9.34 9.30 24.80
C VAL A 134 9.30 10.36 25.91
N GLU A 135 8.20 11.10 26.03
CA GLU A 135 8.06 12.10 27.10
C GLU A 135 7.99 11.45 28.50
N LYS A 136 7.31 10.31 28.64
CA LYS A 136 7.28 9.54 29.90
C LYS A 136 8.67 9.03 30.28
N GLU A 137 9.45 8.54 29.32
CA GLU A 137 10.83 8.10 29.55
C GLU A 137 11.72 9.27 29.95
N ARG A 138 11.61 10.42 29.28
CA ARG A 138 12.34 11.64 29.62
C ARG A 138 12.05 12.09 31.06
N ILE A 139 10.76 12.14 31.44
CA ILE A 139 10.34 12.48 32.81
C ILE A 139 10.87 11.45 33.82
N ARG A 140 10.87 10.16 33.48
CA ARG A 140 11.41 9.10 34.36
C ARG A 140 12.92 9.26 34.57
N GLN A 141 13.68 9.49 33.50
CA GLN A 141 15.12 9.71 33.55
C GLN A 141 15.48 10.97 34.36
N GLU A 142 14.76 12.08 34.16
CA GLU A 142 14.94 13.29 34.97
C GLU A 142 14.66 13.04 36.45
N ARG A 143 13.61 12.25 36.77
CA ARG A 143 13.28 11.90 38.16
C ARG A 143 14.32 10.99 38.79
N GLU A 144 14.87 10.03 38.05
CA GLU A 144 15.96 9.15 38.52
C GLU A 144 17.26 9.93 38.72
N ALA A 145 17.64 10.80 37.78
CA ALA A 145 18.80 11.68 37.91
C ALA A 145 18.66 12.63 39.12
N ARG A 146 17.47 13.21 39.34
CA ARG A 146 17.21 14.06 40.50
C ARG A 146 17.29 13.30 41.83
N LYS A 147 16.87 12.03 41.86
CA LYS A 147 17.04 11.16 43.05
C LYS A 147 18.52 10.87 43.32
N LEU A 148 19.28 10.48 42.30
CA LEU A 148 20.72 10.23 42.41
C LEU A 148 21.49 11.48 42.87
N GLN A 149 21.16 12.66 42.34
CA GLN A 149 21.74 13.92 42.80
C GLN A 149 21.39 14.22 44.26
N ALA A 150 20.14 13.99 44.67
CA ALA A 150 19.72 14.18 46.06
C ALA A 150 20.38 13.20 47.02
N GLU A 151 20.63 11.95 46.62
CA GLU A 151 21.38 10.96 47.41
C GLU A 151 22.86 11.33 47.52
N ALA A 152 23.53 11.69 46.41
CA ALA A 152 24.91 12.16 46.42
C ALA A 152 25.10 13.44 47.26
N GLU A 153 24.13 14.36 47.23
CA GLU A 153 24.15 15.55 48.09
C GLU A 153 23.97 15.19 49.57
N ARG A 154 23.11 14.22 49.89
CA ARG A 154 22.94 13.71 51.26
C ARG A 154 24.22 13.03 51.77
N GLU A 155 24.89 12.23 50.95
CA GLU A 155 26.17 11.59 51.29
C GLU A 155 27.27 12.62 51.51
N ARG A 156 27.43 13.60 50.60
CA ARG A 156 28.40 14.70 50.79
C ARG A 156 28.12 15.51 52.05
N ARG A 157 26.85 15.78 52.37
CA ARG A 157 26.46 16.45 53.62
C ARG A 157 26.76 15.58 54.85
N ALA A 158 26.61 14.26 54.77
CA ALA A 158 26.95 13.33 55.84
C ALA A 158 28.47 13.23 56.05
N GLU A 159 29.27 13.16 54.99
CA GLU A 159 30.74 13.20 55.06
C GLU A 159 31.25 14.54 55.60
N ALA A 160 30.65 15.66 55.18
CA ALA A 160 31.00 16.98 55.70
C ALA A 160 30.68 17.10 57.21
N ARG A 161 29.62 16.45 57.69
CA ARG A 161 29.31 16.35 59.14
C ARG A 161 30.35 15.51 59.88
N ARG A 162 30.72 14.33 59.35
CA ARG A 162 31.78 13.47 59.94
C ARG A 162 33.14 14.17 60.01
N LYS A 163 33.58 14.84 58.94
CA LYS A 163 34.82 15.64 58.96
C LYS A 163 34.77 16.81 59.95
N LYS A 164 33.59 17.36 60.21
CA LYS A 164 33.39 18.42 61.20
C LYS A 164 33.43 17.89 62.64
N GLU A 165 32.93 16.67 62.88
CA GLU A 165 33.10 15.94 64.14
C GLU A 165 34.58 15.57 64.40
N GLU A 166 35.31 15.04 63.41
CA GLU A 166 36.75 14.74 63.56
C GLU A 166 37.58 16.00 63.82
N ARG A 167 37.27 17.12 63.15
CA ARG A 167 37.87 18.43 63.46
C ARG A 167 37.43 18.99 64.81
N GLY A 168 36.25 18.61 65.30
CA GLY A 168 35.79 18.94 66.65
C GLY A 168 36.69 18.32 67.72
N ILE A 169 37.11 17.07 67.54
CA ILE A 169 37.97 16.34 68.49
C ILE A 169 39.40 16.91 68.50
N VAL A 170 39.95 17.27 67.32
CA VAL A 170 41.26 17.94 67.22
C VAL A 170 41.19 19.40 67.71
N GLY A 171 40.05 20.06 67.47
CA GLY A 171 39.74 21.40 67.97
C GLY A 171 39.64 21.45 69.48
N ASP A 172 39.01 20.46 70.12
CA ASP A 172 38.87 20.38 71.59
C ASP A 172 40.22 20.15 72.29
N LEU A 173 41.14 19.42 71.63
CA LEU A 173 42.49 19.20 72.12
C LEU A 173 43.36 20.47 72.01
N LEU A 174 43.20 21.24 70.92
CA LEU A 174 43.83 22.56 70.77
C LEU A 174 43.21 23.59 71.73
N GLU A 175 41.91 23.48 72.03
CA GLU A 175 41.20 24.37 72.94
C GLU A 175 41.58 24.12 74.41
N GLN A 176 41.93 22.90 74.80
CA GLN A 176 42.47 22.60 76.14
C GLN A 176 43.91 23.11 76.37
N VAL A 177 44.69 23.34 75.31
CA VAL A 177 46.02 23.99 75.41
C VAL A 177 45.92 25.50 75.21
N GLY A 178 44.94 25.98 74.45
CA GLY A 178 44.73 27.41 74.15
C GLY A 178 43.95 28.23 75.19
N ARG A 179 43.22 27.60 76.12
CA ARG A 179 42.40 28.32 77.14
C ARG A 179 43.18 29.10 78.21
N SER A 180 44.51 29.05 78.23
CA SER A 180 45.32 29.80 79.23
C SER A 180 45.81 31.18 78.77
N ALA A 181 45.56 31.63 77.53
CA ALA A 181 46.28 32.79 77.00
C ALA A 181 45.47 33.95 76.39
N THR A 182 44.12 33.96 76.39
CA THR A 182 43.38 34.97 75.58
C THR A 182 42.13 35.61 76.21
N ARG A 183 42.03 35.66 77.55
CA ARG A 183 41.06 36.56 78.21
C ARG A 183 41.65 37.95 78.48
N GLN A 184 42.22 38.56 77.45
CA GLN A 184 42.41 40.00 77.46
C GLN A 184 42.44 40.50 76.02
N ILE A 185 41.61 41.51 75.76
CA ILE A 185 41.55 42.33 74.53
C ILE A 185 40.56 41.83 73.47
N SER A 186 39.31 42.28 73.61
CA SER A 186 38.71 43.33 72.74
C SER A 186 37.22 43.10 72.48
N SER A 187 36.42 43.77 73.30
CA SER A 187 35.04 44.11 73.01
C SER A 187 34.97 45.18 71.91
N GLN A 188 34.00 45.01 71.03
CA GLN A 188 33.33 46.08 70.26
C GLN A 188 34.15 46.80 69.19
N LEU A 189 33.92 46.40 67.93
CA LEU A 189 33.88 47.21 66.70
C LEU A 189 33.52 46.21 65.58
N GLY A 190 32.56 46.41 64.68
CA GLY A 190 31.69 47.52 64.38
C GLY A 190 30.84 47.09 63.19
N ARG A 191 29.52 47.19 63.33
CA ARG A 191 28.52 46.92 62.32
C ARG A 191 28.62 47.95 61.20
N THR A 192 29.45 47.77 60.17
CA THR A 192 29.42 48.67 58.99
C THR A 192 30.05 48.10 57.72
N ILE A 193 29.72 46.85 57.32
CA ILE A 193 30.16 46.30 56.00
C ILE A 193 28.98 45.99 55.06
N THR A 194 27.74 46.12 55.52
CA THR A 194 26.55 45.73 54.73
C THR A 194 25.93 46.82 53.83
N ARG A 195 26.59 47.97 53.61
CA ARG A 195 26.07 48.99 52.68
C ARG A 195 26.91 49.31 51.44
N SER A 196 28.06 48.67 51.24
CA SER A 196 29.00 49.10 50.18
C SER A 196 29.07 48.20 48.94
N ILE A 197 28.23 47.15 48.82
CA ILE A 197 28.25 46.28 47.62
C ILE A 197 26.95 46.39 46.79
N PHE A 198 25.85 46.93 47.33
CA PHE A 198 24.58 47.04 46.61
C PHE A 198 24.36 48.38 45.86
N GLY A 199 25.36 49.28 45.84
CA GLY A 199 25.25 50.61 45.22
C GLY A 199 25.79 50.74 43.78
N ALA A 200 26.30 49.67 43.18
CA ALA A 200 27.06 49.76 41.91
C ALA A 200 26.35 49.19 40.66
N PHE A 201 25.09 48.73 40.75
CA PHE A 201 24.41 48.05 39.63
C PHE A 201 23.09 48.66 39.13
N PHE A 202 22.65 49.82 39.65
CA PHE A 202 21.50 50.55 39.10
C PHE A 202 21.82 52.04 38.89
N GLY A 203 22.19 52.41 37.67
CA GLY A 203 22.53 53.78 37.31
C GLY A 203 22.73 54.05 35.81
N LYS A 204 21.60 54.17 35.10
CA LYS A 204 21.32 54.98 33.87
C LYS A 204 22.18 54.82 32.61
N LYS A 205 21.61 54.20 31.58
CA LYS A 205 20.83 54.87 30.52
C LYS A 205 19.82 53.88 29.93
#